data_AF-A0A355GF44-F1
#
_entry.id   AF-A0A355GF44-F1
#
_cell.length_a   1.000
_cell.length_b   1.000
_cell.length_c   1.000
_cell.angle_alpha   90.00
_cell.angle_beta   90.00
_cell.angle_gamma   90.00
#
_symmetry.space_group_name_H-M   'P 1'
#
loop_
_entity.id
_entity.type
_entity.pdbx_description
1 polymer ?
#
loop_
_entity_poly.entity_id
_entity_poly.type
_entity_poly.pdbx_seq_one_letter_code
_entity_poly.pdbx_strand_id
1 'polypeptide(L)'
;MTTQIKEQTDTSPKSQVDSPETVSIRVEDLIVGRRINHPIYDRNGVLLLASGSVVNSRFKQLLRDRKMSQVDVHSDDASAVSLGALAGDPMLEAANQGIFSTELTEKLDRLIESGSMFVANTGPAVRNSMVMHGCKAYDPDHRDKLFEQQQKFGESLDG
;
A
#
# COMPACT_ATOMS: atom_id res chain seq x y z
N MET A 1 -8.62 -65.02 -34.40
CA MET A 1 -9.58 -64.50 -33.41
C MET A 1 -8.82 -63.55 -32.51
N THR A 2 -9.13 -62.27 -32.60
CA THR A 2 -8.31 -61.17 -32.08
C THR A 2 -9.07 -60.50 -30.96
N THR A 3 -8.57 -60.57 -29.73
CA THR A 3 -9.15 -59.88 -28.57
C THR A 3 -8.53 -58.49 -28.44
N GLN A 4 -9.31 -57.46 -28.78
CA GLN A 4 -9.01 -56.07 -28.47
C GLN A 4 -9.51 -55.77 -27.05
N ILE A 5 -8.61 -55.31 -26.18
CA ILE A 5 -8.97 -54.77 -24.86
C ILE A 5 -9.35 -53.31 -25.07
N LYS A 6 -10.62 -52.99 -24.80
CA LYS A 6 -11.11 -51.62 -24.64
C LYS A 6 -10.77 -51.15 -23.22
N GLU A 7 -9.80 -50.26 -23.08
CA GLU A 7 -9.69 -49.42 -21.88
C GLU A 7 -10.44 -48.11 -22.15
N GLN A 8 -11.65 -48.05 -21.59
CA GLN A 8 -12.27 -46.78 -21.21
C GLN A 8 -12.09 -46.62 -19.70
N THR A 9 -12.06 -45.35 -19.30
CA THR A 9 -12.10 -44.79 -17.94
C THR A 9 -10.77 -44.71 -17.21
N ASP A 10 -10.12 -43.55 -17.33
CA ASP A 10 -10.03 -42.70 -16.15
C ASP A 10 -10.29 -41.24 -16.51
N THR A 11 -11.42 -40.77 -15.99
CA THR A 11 -11.87 -39.39 -15.89
C THR A 11 -10.76 -38.51 -15.36
N SER A 12 -10.10 -37.77 -16.25
CA SER A 12 -9.45 -36.51 -15.85
C SER A 12 -10.54 -35.66 -15.20
N PRO A 13 -10.33 -35.12 -13.98
CA PRO A 13 -11.24 -34.13 -13.46
C PRO A 13 -11.16 -32.95 -14.43
N LYS A 14 -12.23 -32.78 -15.21
CA LYS A 14 -12.54 -31.49 -15.81
C LYS A 14 -12.70 -30.56 -14.62
N SER A 15 -11.62 -29.89 -14.24
CA SER A 15 -11.69 -28.64 -13.50
C SER A 15 -12.42 -27.69 -14.43
N GLN A 16 -13.76 -27.76 -14.38
CA GLN A 16 -14.63 -26.63 -14.64
C GLN A 16 -14.20 -25.57 -13.64
N VAL A 17 -13.17 -24.81 -14.01
CA VAL A 17 -12.95 -23.50 -13.43
C VAL A 17 -14.13 -22.72 -13.97
N ASP A 18 -15.17 -22.56 -13.15
CA ASP A 18 -16.18 -21.51 -13.29
C ASP A 18 -15.44 -20.31 -13.83
N SER A 19 -15.65 -19.96 -15.10
CA SER A 19 -14.85 -18.93 -15.77
C SER A 19 -15.06 -17.65 -14.99
N PRO A 20 -14.14 -17.30 -14.07
CA PRO A 20 -14.33 -16.14 -13.25
C PRO A 20 -14.11 -15.01 -14.23
N GLU A 21 -15.01 -14.05 -14.23
CA GLU A 21 -14.90 -12.89 -15.09
C GLU A 21 -13.58 -12.19 -14.72
N THR A 22 -12.54 -12.45 -15.51
CA THR A 22 -11.15 -12.09 -15.21
C THR A 22 -10.78 -10.97 -16.16
N VAL A 23 -10.20 -9.93 -15.59
CA VAL A 23 -9.83 -8.71 -16.29
C VAL A 23 -8.32 -8.60 -16.26
N SER A 24 -7.72 -8.47 -17.44
CA SER A 24 -6.28 -8.21 -17.58
C SER A 24 -5.99 -6.74 -17.27
N ILE A 25 -5.16 -6.50 -16.25
CA ILE A 25 -4.83 -5.17 -15.74
C ILE A 25 -3.33 -4.94 -15.89
N ARG A 26 -2.91 -3.72 -16.22
CA ARG A 26 -1.49 -3.37 -16.29
C ARG A 26 -0.88 -3.31 -14.90
N VAL A 27 0.36 -3.76 -14.76
CA VAL A 27 1.09 -3.72 -13.48
C VAL A 27 1.26 -2.29 -12.94
N GLU A 28 1.25 -1.30 -13.84
CA GLU A 28 1.33 0.11 -13.47
C GLU A 28 0.06 0.61 -12.77
N ASP A 29 -1.11 0.14 -13.20
CA ASP A 29 -2.41 0.61 -12.72
C ASP A 29 -2.84 -0.05 -11.40
N LEU A 30 -2.10 -1.07 -10.94
CA LEU A 30 -2.32 -1.72 -9.64
C LEU A 30 -2.16 -0.73 -8.48
N ILE A 31 -3.08 -0.70 -7.53
CA ILE A 31 -3.00 0.22 -6.40
C ILE A 31 -2.31 -0.49 -5.23
N VAL A 32 -1.22 0.09 -4.72
CA VAL A 32 -0.49 -0.43 -3.56
C VAL A 32 -1.29 -0.16 -2.28
N GLY A 33 -1.26 -1.10 -1.34
CA GLY A 33 -1.94 -1.03 -0.04
C GLY A 33 -3.37 -1.57 -0.04
N ARG A 34 -3.88 -2.03 -1.20
CA ARG A 34 -5.21 -2.63 -1.30
C ARG A 34 -5.15 -4.13 -1.04
N ARG A 35 -6.14 -4.63 -0.29
CA ARG A 35 -6.33 -6.06 -0.05
C ARG A 35 -7.14 -6.65 -1.20
N ILE A 36 -6.70 -7.79 -1.70
CA ILE A 36 -7.43 -8.58 -2.70
C ILE A 36 -8.28 -9.63 -1.99
N ASN A 37 -9.47 -9.92 -2.52
CA ASN A 37 -10.34 -10.99 -2.04
C ASN A 37 -10.13 -12.27 -2.85
N HIS A 38 -9.78 -12.12 -4.12
CA HIS A 38 -9.54 -13.18 -5.09
C HIS A 38 -8.06 -13.27 -5.45
N PRO A 39 -7.55 -14.47 -5.80
CA PRO A 39 -6.17 -14.64 -6.23
C PRO A 39 -5.89 -13.93 -7.56
N ILE A 40 -4.66 -13.45 -7.73
CA ILE A 40 -4.15 -12.87 -8.98
C ILE A 40 -3.33 -13.92 -9.71
N TYR A 41 -3.57 -14.05 -11.01
CA TYR A 41 -2.88 -14.99 -11.88
C TYR A 41 -2.04 -14.27 -12.94
N ASP A 42 -1.03 -14.98 -13.45
CA ASP A 42 -0.36 -14.66 -14.70
C ASP A 42 -1.21 -15.13 -15.89
N ARG A 43 -0.89 -14.65 -17.09
CA ARG A 43 -1.48 -15.09 -18.37
C ARG A 43 -1.37 -16.62 -18.59
N ASN A 44 -0.39 -17.25 -17.98
CA ASN A 44 -0.19 -18.71 -18.03
C ASN A 44 -0.97 -19.47 -16.93
N GLY A 45 -1.83 -18.79 -16.16
CA GLY A 45 -2.58 -19.37 -15.04
C GLY A 45 -1.74 -19.59 -13.78
N VAL A 46 -0.52 -19.06 -13.71
CA VAL A 46 0.35 -19.19 -12.53
C VAL A 46 -0.12 -18.24 -11.44
N LEU A 47 -0.31 -18.73 -10.23
CA LEU A 47 -0.66 -17.91 -9.08
C LEU A 47 0.46 -16.93 -8.74
N LEU A 48 0.16 -15.63 -8.78
CA LEU A 48 1.09 -14.55 -8.44
C LEU A 48 0.87 -14.02 -7.03
N LEU A 49 -0.39 -13.90 -6.63
CA LEU A 49 -0.77 -13.40 -5.31
C LEU A 49 -2.01 -14.16 -4.80
N ALA A 50 -1.95 -14.67 -3.57
CA ALA A 50 -3.04 -15.43 -2.97
C ALA A 50 -4.20 -14.52 -2.52
N SER A 51 -5.42 -15.05 -2.47
CA SER A 51 -6.58 -14.37 -1.90
C SER A 51 -6.31 -13.85 -0.48
N GLY A 52 -6.90 -12.71 -0.14
CA GLY A 52 -6.72 -12.07 1.17
C GLY A 52 -5.38 -11.37 1.37
N SER A 53 -4.48 -11.40 0.39
CA SER A 53 -3.18 -10.71 0.44
C SER A 53 -3.32 -9.21 0.17
N VAL A 54 -2.26 -8.45 0.47
CA VAL A 54 -2.20 -7.01 0.19
C VAL A 54 -1.21 -6.76 -0.94
N VAL A 55 -1.61 -5.96 -1.93
CA VAL A 55 -0.73 -5.50 -3.00
C VAL A 55 0.32 -4.58 -2.40
N ASN A 56 1.58 -5.02 -2.36
CA ASN A 56 2.68 -4.24 -1.80
C ASN A 56 3.63 -3.73 -2.91
N SER A 57 4.47 -2.74 -2.59
CA SER A 57 5.44 -2.19 -3.56
C SER A 57 6.45 -3.24 -4.05
N ARG A 58 6.83 -4.17 -3.17
CA ARG A 58 7.75 -5.28 -3.50
C ARG A 58 7.16 -6.21 -4.56
N PHE A 59 5.87 -6.48 -4.51
CA PHE A 59 5.14 -7.32 -5.46
C PHE A 59 5.13 -6.67 -6.84
N LYS A 60 4.81 -5.37 -6.91
CA LYS A 60 4.94 -4.61 -8.16
C LYS A 60 6.35 -4.67 -8.73
N GLN A 61 7.36 -4.50 -7.87
CA GLN A 61 8.75 -4.57 -8.30
C GLN A 61 9.10 -5.95 -8.85
N LEU A 62 8.67 -7.04 -8.19
CA LEU A 62 8.88 -8.41 -8.68
C LEU A 62 8.24 -8.64 -10.05
N LEU A 63 7.06 -8.08 -10.30
CA LEU A 63 6.40 -8.17 -11.61
C LEU A 63 7.19 -7.40 -12.69
N ARG A 64 7.67 -6.19 -12.36
CA ARG A 64 8.50 -5.39 -13.28
C ARG A 64 9.83 -6.05 -13.59
N ASP A 65 10.51 -6.60 -12.59
CA ASP A 65 11.79 -7.30 -12.74
C ASP A 65 11.65 -8.52 -13.66
N ARG A 66 10.50 -9.20 -13.58
CA ARG A 66 10.12 -10.33 -14.46
C ARG A 66 9.60 -9.89 -15.84
N LYS A 67 9.59 -8.59 -16.14
CA LYS A 67 9.05 -7.99 -17.37
C LYS A 67 7.59 -8.36 -17.63
N MET A 68 6.83 -8.59 -16.56
CA MET A 68 5.40 -8.86 -16.64
C MET A 68 4.68 -7.52 -16.64
N SER A 69 4.10 -7.16 -17.79
CA SER A 69 3.40 -5.87 -17.94
C SER A 69 1.91 -5.95 -17.59
N GLN A 70 1.34 -7.15 -17.57
CA GLN A 70 -0.08 -7.41 -17.29
C GLN A 70 -0.25 -8.59 -16.35
N VAL A 71 -1.32 -8.53 -15.55
CA VAL A 71 -1.77 -9.61 -14.68
C VAL A 71 -3.28 -9.77 -14.78
N ASP A 72 -3.77 -10.97 -14.54
CA ASP A 72 -5.19 -11.29 -14.60
C ASP A 72 -5.77 -11.26 -13.19
N VAL A 73 -6.77 -10.39 -12.99
CA VAL A 73 -7.43 -10.14 -11.71
C VAL A 73 -8.91 -10.42 -11.86
N HIS A 74 -9.57 -10.89 -10.81
CA HIS A 74 -11.02 -11.05 -10.79
C HIS A 74 -11.73 -9.69 -10.96
N SER A 75 -12.86 -9.66 -11.67
CA SER A 75 -13.63 -8.43 -11.96
C SER A 75 -14.03 -7.66 -10.69
N ASP A 76 -14.47 -8.36 -9.66
CA ASP A 76 -14.82 -7.77 -8.35
C ASP A 76 -13.65 -6.97 -7.74
N ASP A 77 -12.44 -7.53 -7.81
CA ASP A 77 -11.25 -6.90 -7.25
C ASP A 77 -10.63 -5.89 -8.21
N ALA A 78 -10.89 -5.99 -9.52
CA ALA A 78 -10.40 -5.06 -10.52
C ALA A 78 -10.82 -3.62 -10.19
N SER A 79 -12.04 -3.42 -9.69
CA SER A 79 -12.55 -2.12 -9.27
C SER A 79 -11.80 -1.51 -8.07
N ALA A 80 -11.38 -2.34 -7.12
CA ALA A 80 -10.73 -1.90 -5.89
C ALA A 80 -9.20 -1.75 -6.05
N VAL A 81 -8.62 -2.48 -6.99
CA VAL A 81 -7.17 -2.68 -7.13
C VAL A 81 -6.63 -2.00 -8.38
N SER A 82 -7.46 -1.58 -9.34
CA SER A 82 -7.02 -0.90 -10.56
C SER A 82 -7.58 0.52 -10.67
N LEU A 83 -6.72 1.45 -11.10
CA LEU A 83 -7.15 2.77 -11.54
C LEU A 83 -7.93 2.72 -12.87
N GLY A 84 -7.71 1.67 -13.68
CA GLY A 84 -8.34 1.50 -15.00
C GLY A 84 -9.82 1.12 -14.96
N ALA A 85 -10.34 0.66 -13.82
CA ALA A 85 -11.79 0.41 -13.67
C ALA A 85 -12.62 1.70 -13.66
N LEU A 86 -11.99 2.86 -13.41
CA LEU A 86 -12.59 4.19 -13.63
C LEU A 86 -12.48 4.65 -15.09
N ALA A 87 -11.68 3.96 -15.91
CA ALA A 87 -11.38 4.30 -17.31
C ALA A 87 -12.06 3.35 -18.32
N GLY A 88 -12.97 2.48 -17.86
CA GLY A 88 -13.80 1.62 -18.72
C GLY A 88 -14.87 2.36 -19.53
N ASP A 89 -14.82 3.69 -19.57
CA ASP A 89 -15.57 4.49 -20.53
C ASP A 89 -14.67 4.69 -21.76
N PRO A 90 -15.04 4.22 -22.96
CA PRO A 90 -14.26 4.40 -24.19
C PRO A 90 -14.00 5.89 -24.54
N MET A 91 -14.66 6.83 -23.84
CA MET A 91 -14.34 8.25 -23.90
C MET A 91 -13.02 8.63 -23.20
N LEU A 92 -12.55 7.86 -22.22
CA LEU A 92 -11.33 8.13 -21.44
C LEU A 92 -10.04 7.55 -22.06
N GLU A 93 -10.11 6.49 -22.88
CA GLU A 93 -8.92 6.06 -23.63
C GLU A 93 -8.52 7.08 -24.72
N ALA A 94 -9.49 7.79 -25.30
CA ALA A 94 -9.22 8.95 -26.15
C ALA A 94 -8.70 10.16 -25.34
N ALA A 95 -8.96 10.21 -24.03
CA ALA A 95 -8.46 11.27 -23.15
C ALA A 95 -6.98 11.13 -22.81
N ASN A 96 -6.47 9.90 -22.76
CA ASN A 96 -5.07 9.60 -22.43
C ASN A 96 -4.09 9.90 -23.59
N GLN A 97 -4.57 10.26 -24.77
CA GLN A 97 -3.71 10.70 -25.89
C GLN A 97 -3.67 12.22 -26.09
N GLY A 98 -4.36 13.04 -25.28
CA GLY A 98 -4.33 14.48 -25.56
C GLY A 98 -5.10 15.44 -24.65
N ILE A 99 -5.44 15.09 -23.41
CA ILE A 99 -6.18 16.00 -22.50
C ILE A 99 -5.32 16.45 -21.31
N PHE A 100 -4.03 16.72 -21.53
CA PHE A 100 -3.40 17.77 -20.74
C PHE A 100 -3.72 19.07 -21.47
N SER A 101 -4.84 19.71 -21.10
CA SER A 101 -5.12 21.04 -21.64
C SER A 101 -3.92 21.93 -21.32
N THR A 102 -3.39 22.58 -22.34
CA THR A 102 -2.24 23.50 -22.23
C THR A 102 -2.50 24.53 -21.13
N GLU A 103 -3.76 24.94 -20.96
CA GLU A 103 -4.19 25.85 -19.89
C GLU A 103 -4.03 25.31 -18.47
N LEU A 104 -4.33 24.03 -18.21
CA LEU A 104 -4.14 23.44 -16.88
C LEU A 104 -2.65 23.27 -16.57
N THR A 105 -1.86 22.92 -17.58
CA THR A 105 -0.40 22.80 -17.47
C THR A 105 0.24 24.18 -17.23
N GLU A 106 -0.17 25.20 -17.97
CA GLU A 106 0.28 26.59 -17.77
C GLU A 106 -0.14 27.15 -16.40
N LYS A 107 -1.31 26.77 -15.88
CA LYS A 107 -1.73 27.14 -14.53
C LYS A 107 -0.90 26.45 -13.46
N LEU A 108 -0.54 25.18 -13.65
CA LEU A 108 0.35 24.46 -12.72
C LEU A 108 1.76 25.04 -12.76
N ASP A 109 2.31 25.33 -13.94
CA ASP A 109 3.63 25.94 -14.10
C ASP A 109 3.66 27.35 -13.49
N ARG A 110 2.62 28.17 -13.69
CA ARG A 110 2.49 29.46 -13.00
C ARG A 110 2.39 29.32 -11.49
N LEU A 111 1.73 28.28 -10.97
CA LEU A 111 1.62 28.06 -9.53
C LEU A 111 2.98 27.65 -8.93
N ILE A 112 3.74 26.81 -9.64
CA ILE A 112 5.10 26.42 -9.28
C ILE A 112 6.04 27.64 -9.32
N GLU A 113 5.98 28.44 -10.39
CA GLU A 113 6.79 29.65 -10.57
C GLU A 113 6.41 30.77 -9.59
N SER A 114 5.15 30.82 -9.16
CA SER A 114 4.69 31.74 -8.09
C SER A 114 5.24 31.39 -6.71
N GLY A 115 5.94 30.25 -6.58
CA GLY A 115 6.57 29.81 -5.34
C GLY A 115 5.57 29.42 -4.24
N SER A 116 4.27 29.32 -4.53
CA SER A 116 3.22 29.06 -3.53
C SER A 116 3.22 27.61 -3.02
N MET A 117 3.99 26.70 -3.62
CA MET A 117 4.20 25.32 -3.14
C MET A 117 5.40 25.19 -2.19
N PHE A 118 6.27 26.20 -2.12
CA PHE A 118 7.36 26.18 -1.15
C PHE A 118 6.84 26.74 0.16
N VAL A 119 6.40 25.84 1.05
CA VAL A 119 6.19 26.16 2.46
C VAL A 119 7.55 26.54 3.04
N ALA A 120 7.87 27.83 3.00
CA ALA A 120 8.89 28.39 3.85
C ALA A 120 8.41 28.16 5.28
N ASN A 121 9.15 27.38 6.06
CA ASN A 121 8.93 27.27 7.50
C ASN A 121 9.18 28.65 8.12
N THR A 122 8.15 29.51 8.15
CA THR A 122 8.15 30.84 8.77
C THR A 122 7.83 30.71 10.26
N GLY A 123 8.52 29.78 10.93
CA GLY A 123 8.41 29.55 12.36
C GLY A 123 9.79 29.48 13.00
N PRO A 124 9.93 29.80 14.30
CA PRO A 124 11.19 29.58 15.00
C PRO A 124 11.61 28.12 14.83
N ALA A 125 12.86 27.90 14.42
CA ALA A 125 13.39 26.56 14.20
C ALA A 125 13.20 25.71 15.48
N VAL A 126 12.70 24.48 15.34
CA VAL A 126 12.43 23.53 16.43
C VAL A 126 13.65 23.34 17.35
N ARG A 127 14.87 23.55 16.84
CA ARG A 127 16.11 23.57 17.64
C ARG A 127 16.07 24.56 18.81
N ASN A 128 15.38 25.70 18.64
CA ASN A 128 15.28 26.76 19.64
C ASN A 128 14.25 26.44 20.74
N SER A 129 13.34 25.49 20.48
CA SER A 129 12.37 24.98 21.46
C SER A 129 12.73 23.58 22.00
N MET A 130 13.91 23.06 21.62
CA MET A 130 14.37 21.75 22.06
C MET A 130 14.95 21.85 23.48
N VAL A 131 14.10 21.60 24.47
CA VAL A 131 14.54 21.41 25.85
C VAL A 131 15.06 19.98 25.98
N MET A 132 16.39 19.83 26.00
CA MET A 132 17.03 18.54 26.24
C MET A 132 16.75 18.10 27.68
N HIS A 133 15.73 17.28 27.88
CA HIS A 133 15.55 16.53 29.12
C HIS A 133 16.52 15.34 29.11
N GLY A 134 17.82 15.64 29.24
CA GLY A 134 18.90 14.68 29.38
C GLY A 134 19.54 14.83 30.75
N CYS A 135 19.45 13.76 31.54
CA CYS A 135 20.13 13.50 32.82
C CYS A 135 20.55 14.76 33.59
N LYS A 136 19.59 15.38 34.32
CA LYS A 136 19.99 16.20 35.46
C LYS A 136 20.93 15.35 36.32
N ALA A 137 22.14 15.84 36.55
CA ALA A 137 23.05 15.19 37.49
C ALA A 137 22.30 14.99 38.80
N TYR A 138 22.55 13.85 39.46
CA TYR A 138 21.92 13.51 40.72
C TYR A 138 22.09 14.67 41.71
N ASP A 139 20.96 15.21 42.19
CA ASP A 139 20.93 16.33 43.12
C ASP A 139 20.89 15.79 44.56
N PRO A 140 22.02 15.81 45.30
CA PRO A 140 22.08 15.27 46.65
C PRO A 140 21.21 16.07 47.62
N ASP A 141 21.05 17.37 47.42
CA ASP A 141 20.25 18.24 48.30
C ASP A 141 18.76 17.92 48.15
N HIS A 142 18.33 17.54 46.94
CA HIS A 142 16.96 17.08 46.70
C HIS A 142 16.68 15.72 47.36
N ARG A 143 17.68 14.82 47.40
CA ARG A 143 17.55 13.56 48.15
C ARG A 143 17.33 13.83 49.63
N ASP A 144 18.14 14.68 50.24
CA ASP A 144 18.11 14.85 51.69
C ASP A 144 16.76 15.45 52.14
N LYS A 145 16.21 16.37 51.34
CA LYS A 145 14.84 16.89 51.53
C LYS A 145 13.76 15.81 51.42
N LEU A 146 13.92 14.86 50.50
CA LEU A 146 13.01 13.72 50.36
C LEU A 146 13.05 12.80 51.58
N PHE A 147 14.25 12.54 52.12
CA PHE A 147 14.41 11.76 53.35
C PHE A 147 13.79 12.46 54.56
N GLU A 148 14.00 13.77 54.72
CA GLU A 148 13.36 14.55 55.80
C GLU A 148 11.83 14.54 55.70
N GLN A 149 11.29 14.65 54.49
CA GLN A 149 9.84 14.55 54.28
C GLN A 149 9.33 13.15 54.62
N GLN A 150 9.99 12.10 54.14
CA GLN A 150 9.59 10.72 54.43
C GLN A 150 9.59 10.44 55.93
N GLN A 151 10.59 10.94 56.67
CA GLN A 151 10.67 10.75 58.11
C GLN A 151 9.50 11.43 58.84
N LYS A 152 9.18 12.68 58.48
CA LYS A 152 8.03 13.41 59.03
C LYS A 152 6.70 12.73 58.71
N PHE A 153 6.54 12.21 57.49
CA PHE A 153 5.32 11.50 57.11
C PHE A 153 5.20 10.13 57.78
N GLY A 154 6.32 9.41 58.00
CA GLY A 154 6.34 8.15 58.72
C GLY A 154 5.97 8.31 60.19
N GLU A 155 6.51 9.33 60.86
CA GLU A 155 6.16 9.65 62.25
C GLU A 155 4.69 10.05 62.42
N SER A 156 4.06 10.61 61.37
CA SER A 156 2.63 10.96 61.38
C SER A 156 1.69 9.76 61.17
N LEU A 157 2.20 8.57 60.80
CA LEU A 157 1.40 7.37 60.54
C LEU A 157 1.48 6.35 61.69
N ASP A 158 2.47 6.48 62.58
CA ASP A 158 2.67 5.62 63.77
C ASP A 158 2.03 6.21 65.06
N GLY A 159 1.23 7.27 64.95
CA GLY A 159 0.42 7.86 66.04
C GLY A 159 -1.07 7.60 65.86
#